data_AF-A0A7V0TBY9-F1
#
_entry.id   AF-A0A7V0TBY9-F1
#
_cell.length_a   1.000
_cell.length_b   1.000
_cell.length_c   1.000
_cell.angle_alpha   90.00
_cell.angle_beta   90.00
_cell.angle_gamma   90.00
#
_symmetry.space_group_name_H-M   'P 1'
#
loop_
_entity.id
_entity.type
_entity.pdbx_description
1 polymer ?
#
loop_
_entity_poly.entity_id
_entity_poly.type
_entity_poly.pdbx_seq_one_letter_code
_entity_poly.pdbx_strand_id
1 'polypeptide(L)' 'MNPNERGVGLSLNISENDNRLDFDLCLSVAPYFRWKKNDAQKTIANIQKSVSKWPFWAEKLKIPPKEQVMMETAFRCG' A
#
# COMPACT_ATOMS: atom_id res chain seq x y z
N MET A 1 7.15 -3.28 30.72
CA MET A 1 8.02 -4.45 30.47
C MET A 1 8.72 -4.17 29.15
N ASN A 2 10.05 -4.09 29.18
CA ASN A 2 10.88 -3.44 28.15
C ASN A 2 10.82 -4.14 26.77
N PRO A 3 10.97 -3.39 25.66
CA PRO A 3 11.24 -3.96 24.34
C PRO A 3 12.60 -4.69 24.37
N ASN A 4 12.61 -5.96 23.99
CA ASN A 4 13.79 -6.81 23.95
C ASN A 4 14.36 -6.83 22.52
N GLU A 5 15.64 -6.50 22.42
CA GLU A 5 16.47 -6.33 21.22
C GLU A 5 16.88 -7.66 20.54
N ARG A 6 16.46 -8.82 21.08
CA ARG A 6 16.75 -10.16 20.54
C ARG A 6 15.52 -11.02 20.20
N GLY A 7 14.36 -10.38 20.01
CA GLY A 7 13.15 -11.06 19.54
C GLY A 7 13.24 -11.49 18.08
N VAL A 8 13.96 -12.58 17.80
CA VAL A 8 13.88 -13.32 16.53
C VAL A 8 12.52 -13.98 16.46
N GLY A 9 11.51 -13.23 16.01
CA GLY A 9 10.14 -13.69 15.99
C GLY A 9 9.29 -12.88 15.03
N LEU A 10 9.19 -13.37 13.80
CA LEU A 10 8.44 -12.86 12.65
C LEU A 10 9.14 -11.72 11.88
N SER A 11 10.32 -12.02 11.33
CA SER A 11 10.77 -11.40 10.07
C SER A 11 9.85 -11.88 8.94
N LEU A 12 8.65 -11.32 8.86
CA LEU A 12 7.98 -11.23 7.58
C LEU A 12 8.71 -10.12 6.82
N ASN A 13 9.83 -10.50 6.19
CA ASN A 13 10.58 -9.69 5.25
C ASN A 13 9.67 -9.42 4.04
N ILE A 14 8.69 -8.55 4.20
CA ILE A 14 8.08 -7.84 3.09
C ILE A 14 9.10 -6.75 2.73
N SER A 15 10.15 -7.17 2.01
CA SER A 15 11.11 -6.34 1.27
C SER A 15 11.33 -4.93 1.81
N GLU A 16 12.36 -4.79 2.64
CA GLU A 16 12.88 -3.53 3.24
C GLU A 16 13.21 -2.41 2.23
N ASN A 17 13.02 -2.65 0.93
CA ASN A 17 13.40 -1.72 -0.14
C ASN A 17 12.32 -1.53 -1.22
N ASP A 18 11.13 -2.12 -1.09
CA ASP A 18 10.07 -1.97 -2.10
C ASP A 18 8.72 -1.64 -1.45
N ASN A 19 8.48 -0.35 -1.22
CA ASN A 19 7.17 0.20 -0.86
C ASN A 19 6.18 0.20 -2.04
N ARG A 20 6.44 -0.58 -3.10
CA ARG A 20 5.48 -0.76 -4.18
C ARG A 20 4.28 -1.52 -3.63
N LEU A 21 3.09 -0.98 -3.90
CA LEU A 21 1.85 -1.72 -3.78
C LEU A 21 1.87 -2.87 -4.81
N ASP A 22 2.55 -3.96 -4.47
CA ASP A 22 2.56 -5.15 -5.30
C ASP A 22 1.22 -5.89 -5.11
N PHE A 23 0.27 -5.50 -5.96
CA PHE A 23 -1.04 -6.12 -5.99
C PHE A 23 -0.96 -7.61 -6.38
N ASP A 24 0.07 -8.04 -7.09
CA ASP A 24 0.29 -9.44 -7.43
C ASP A 24 0.75 -10.23 -6.19
N LEU A 25 1.60 -9.64 -5.34
CA LEU A 25 1.93 -10.18 -4.02
C LEU A 25 0.70 -10.26 -3.12
N CYS A 26 -0.14 -9.22 -3.07
CA CYS A 26 -1.41 -9.27 -2.33
C CYS A 26 -2.33 -10.39 -2.84
N LEU A 27 -2.43 -10.58 -4.16
CA LEU A 27 -3.23 -11.64 -4.76
C LEU A 27 -2.65 -13.04 -4.51
N SER A 28 -1.32 -13.17 -4.43
CA SER A 28 -0.65 -14.45 -4.16
C SER A 28 -0.89 -14.92 -2.72
N VAL A 29 -1.01 -13.99 -1.77
CA VAL A 29 -1.29 -14.32 -0.36
C VAL A 29 -2.79 -14.37 -0.02
N ALA A 30 -3.67 -13.82 -0.86
CA ALA A 30 -5.12 -13.81 -0.63
C ALA A 30 -5.74 -15.19 -0.27
N PRO A 31 -5.33 -16.32 -0.87
CA PRO A 31 -5.85 -17.65 -0.51
C PRO A 31 -5.57 -18.04 0.95
N TYR A 32 -4.44 -17.62 1.53
CA TYR A 32 -4.10 -17.92 2.93
C TYR A 32 -5.08 -17.27 3.91
N PHE A 33 -5.64 -16.11 3.52
CA PHE A 33 -6.66 -15.40 4.30
C PHE A 33 -8.09 -15.84 3.96
N ARG A 34 -8.25 -16.93 3.19
CA ARG A 34 -9.53 -17.41 2.65
C ARG A 34 -10.28 -16.32 1.86
N TRP A 35 -9.52 -15.37 1.30
CA TRP A 35 -10.07 -14.30 0.49
C TRP A 35 -10.22 -14.78 -0.95
N LYS A 36 -11.46 -14.77 -1.45
CA LYS A 36 -11.76 -15.14 -2.84
C LYS A 36 -11.01 -14.20 -3.79
N LYS A 37 -10.28 -14.78 -4.74
CA LYS A 37 -9.47 -14.06 -5.74
C LYS A 37 -10.27 -12.98 -6.49
N ASN A 38 -11.51 -13.28 -6.89
CA ASN A 38 -12.38 -12.33 -7.58
C ASN A 38 -12.76 -11.13 -6.71
N ASP A 39 -12.95 -11.34 -5.41
CA ASP A 39 -13.27 -10.27 -4.47
C ASP A 39 -12.01 -9.44 -4.15
N ALA A 40 -10.85 -10.09 -4.03
CA ALA A 40 -9.56 -9.41 -3.87
C ALA A 40 -9.24 -8.51 -5.06
N GLN A 41 -9.43 -9.00 -6.30
CA GLN A 41 -9.25 -8.19 -7.52
C GLN A 41 -10.19 -6.98 -7.56
N LYS A 42 -11.47 -7.15 -7.21
CA LYS A 42 -12.42 -6.03 -7.13
C LYS A 42 -11.99 -4.99 -6.10
N THR A 43 -11.55 -5.44 -4.92
CA THR A 43 -11.06 -4.54 -3.87
C THR A 43 -9.81 -3.78 -4.30
N ILE A 44 -8.85 -4.45 -4.95
CA ILE A 44 -7.65 -3.82 -5.51
C ILE A 44 -8.03 -2.74 -6.53
N ALA A 45 -8.93 -3.04 -7.47
CA ALA A 45 -9.40 -2.07 -8.46
C ALA A 45 -10.06 -0.84 -7.80
N ASN A 46 -10.83 -1.06 -6.73
CA ASN A 46 -11.46 0.03 -5.97
C ASN A 46 -10.43 0.90 -5.24
N ILE A 47 -9.39 0.29 -4.67
CA ILE A 47 -8.28 1.00 -4.02
C ILE A 47 -7.53 1.83 -5.05
N GLN A 48 -7.14 1.25 -6.19
CA GLN A 48 -6.47 1.98 -7.28
C GLN A 48 -7.30 3.18 -7.77
N LYS A 49 -8.62 2.98 -7.94
CA LYS A 49 -9.54 4.06 -8.34
C LYS A 49 -9.68 5.16 -7.29
N SER A 50 -9.49 4.84 -6.02
CA SER A 50 -9.56 5.80 -4.92
C SER A 50 -8.26 6.58 -4.79
N VAL A 51 -7.13 5.86 -4.83
CA VAL A 51 -5.78 6.43 -4.73
C VAL A 51 -5.44 7.31 -5.94
N SER A 52 -5.85 6.93 -7.15
CA SER A 52 -5.66 7.78 -8.36
C SER A 52 -6.33 9.15 -8.29
N LYS A 53 -7.30 9.35 -7.37
CA LYS A 53 -7.93 10.66 -7.14
C LYS A 53 -7.17 11.52 -6.14
N TRP A 54 -6.10 11.02 -5.53
CA TRP A 54 -5.29 11.75 -4.56
C TRP A 54 -4.85 13.14 -5.04
N PRO A 55 -4.31 13.32 -6.27
CA PRO A 55 -3.86 14.64 -6.72
C PRO A 55 -5.00 15.68 -6.75
N PHE A 56 -6.19 15.27 -7.21
CA PHE A 56 -7.39 16.12 -7.21
C PHE A 56 -7.76 16.58 -5.80
N TRP A 57 -7.72 15.69 -4.81
CA TRP A 57 -8.01 16.04 -3.42
C TRP A 57 -6.90 16.89 -2.80
N ALA A 58 -5.64 16.63 -3.11
CA ALA A 58 -4.50 17.41 -2.63
C ALA A 58 -4.58 18.86 -3.12
N GLU A 59 -4.94 19.07 -4.39
CA GLU A 59 -5.21 20.39 -4.95
C GLU A 59 -6.38 21.09 -4.25
N LYS A 60 -7.51 20.37 -4.08
CA LYS A 60 -8.69 20.91 -3.40
C LYS A 60 -8.42 21.30 -1.94
N LEU A 61 -7.54 20.57 -1.26
CA LEU A 61 -7.08 20.84 0.11
C LEU A 61 -5.95 21.87 0.17
N LYS A 62 -5.50 22.41 -0.96
CA LYS A 62 -4.41 23.39 -1.07
C LYS A 62 -3.08 22.90 -0.48
N ILE A 63 -2.82 21.60 -0.57
CA ILE A 63 -1.52 21.03 -0.20
C ILE A 63 -0.45 21.64 -1.12
N PRO A 64 0.70 22.13 -0.59
CA PRO A 64 1.74 22.73 -1.40
C PRO A 64 2.25 21.78 -2.50
N PRO A 65 2.53 22.26 -3.73
CA PRO A 65 3.01 21.41 -4.83
C PRO A 65 4.25 20.59 -4.48
N LYS A 66 5.15 21.14 -3.66
CA LYS A 66 6.34 20.44 -3.15
C LYS A 66 5.99 19.21 -2.33
N GLU A 67 4.99 19.31 -1.47
CA GLU A 67 4.51 18.21 -0.63
C GLU A 67 3.73 17.18 -1.47
N GLN A 68 2.97 17.63 -2.47
CA GLN A 68 2.30 16.73 -3.41
C GLN A 68 3.31 15.88 -4.20
N VAL A 69 4.39 16.49 -4.70
CA VAL A 69 5.46 15.79 -5.41
C VAL A 69 6.20 14.81 -4.49
N MET A 70 6.50 15.22 -3.25
CA MET A 70 7.11 14.32 -2.26
C MET A 70 6.23 13.12 -1.93
N MET A 71 4.91 13.31 -1.93
CA MET A 71 3.94 12.27 -1.58
C MET A 71 3.46 11.47 -2.80
N GLU A 72 3.78 11.90 -4.03
CA GLU A 72 3.35 11.24 -5.27
C GLU A 72 3.73 9.74 -5.27
N THR A 73 4.94 9.41 -4.81
CA THR A 73 5.44 8.03 -4.76
C THR A 73 4.64 7.12 -3.82
N ALA A 74 4.02 7.67 -2.78
CA ALA A 74 3.19 6.89 -1.84
C ALA A 74 1.82 6.51 -2.43
N PHE A 75 1.40 7.19 -3.49
CA PHE A 75 0.10 7.02 -4.13
C PHE A 75 0.22 6.56 -5.60
N ARG A 76 1.39 6.08 -6.03
CA ARG A 76 1.57 5.50 -7.36
C ARG A 76 0.76 4.20 -7.47
N CYS A 77 -0.19 4.20 -8.40
CA CYS A 77 -0.89 3.00 -8.85
C CYS A 77 -0.18 2.49 -10.11
N GLY A 78 0.91 1.72 -9.92
CA GLY A 78 1.74 1.18 -11.01
C GLY A 78 3.18 0.99 -10.59
#